data_AF-A0A1X0S3T8-F1
#
_entry.id   AF-A0A1X0S3T8-F1
#
_cell.length_a   1.000
_cell.length_b   1.000
_cell.length_c   1.000
_cell.angle_alpha   90.00
_cell.angle_beta   90.00
_cell.angle_gamma   90.00
#
_symmetry.space_group_name_H-M   'P 1'
#
loop_
_entity.id
_entity.type
_entity.pdbx_description
1 polymer ?
#
loop_
_entity_poly.entity_id
_entity_poly.type
_entity_poly.pdbx_seq_one_letter_code
_entity_poly.pdbx_strand_id
1 'polypeptide(L)'
;MWIIYSLIIWVFCLVYLFRQVNDPFNSAEDYLIPSLPVVLLPLGIYYIRRGLIYFYDMKQKKEEANLSVLRKEQKEKIEELKKKTSYYTTQSLIERYDEVSKKKKDEAAKESGQDLRQRKPVSMPVNRPIPPLQQQQQQQQQQPYPRAPIPQQAIQNYSNQQKLTQPNILQQPRVEPRWYDKLVDALVGDAGPETKYALICNHCFAHNGLVLQEEYDTIQYVCPVCKQFNPSRKSKQVIPKNILEENNTDEKEHKPSEKEIEDVIKQLKKEVEEDEKKGLNTIASRVRHRRSANSDAEDTDNEDK
;
A
#
# COMPACT_ATOMS: atom_id res chain seq x y z
N MET A 1 8.77 36.05 -9.79
CA MET A 1 8.76 36.59 -8.41
C MET A 1 10.11 37.17 -7.99
N TRP A 2 11.19 36.38 -7.81
CA TRP A 2 12.50 36.91 -7.36
C TRP A 2 13.11 38.03 -8.23
N ILE A 3 12.89 38.00 -9.54
CA ILE A 3 13.38 39.04 -10.47
C ILE A 3 12.68 40.38 -10.22
N ILE A 4 11.39 40.37 -9.85
CA ILE A 4 10.60 41.59 -9.61
C ILE A 4 11.09 42.26 -8.31
N TYR A 5 11.31 41.48 -7.25
CA TYR A 5 11.86 42.01 -6.00
C TYR A 5 13.28 42.55 -6.15
N SER A 6 14.13 41.85 -6.91
CA SER A 6 15.49 42.33 -7.24
C SER A 6 15.47 43.61 -8.07
N LEU A 7 14.50 43.75 -8.98
CA LEU A 7 14.37 44.93 -9.84
C LEU A 7 13.86 46.14 -9.04
N ILE A 8 12.88 45.95 -8.16
CA ILE A 8 12.35 47.02 -7.29
C ILE A 8 13.46 47.55 -6.38
N ILE A 9 14.20 46.67 -5.70
CA ILE A 9 15.31 47.05 -4.82
C ILE A 9 16.40 47.81 -5.60
N TRP A 10 16.71 47.36 -6.81
CA TRP A 10 17.69 48.02 -7.67
C TRP A 10 17.24 49.42 -8.11
N VAL A 11 15.96 49.60 -8.46
CA VAL A 11 15.38 50.92 -8.78
C VAL A 11 15.43 51.85 -7.56
N PHE A 12 15.13 51.36 -6.35
CA PHE A 12 15.27 52.14 -5.13
C PHE A 12 16.72 52.55 -4.86
N CYS A 13 17.69 51.66 -5.05
CA CYS A 13 19.11 51.98 -4.94
C CYS A 13 19.55 53.03 -5.97
N LEU A 14 19.07 52.96 -7.22
CA LEU A 14 19.34 53.97 -8.24
C LEU A 14 18.75 55.34 -7.89
N VAL A 15 17.51 55.37 -7.39
CA VAL A 15 16.88 56.63 -6.95
C VAL A 15 17.62 57.23 -5.76
N TYR A 16 18.08 56.42 -4.82
CA TYR A 16 18.90 56.87 -3.68
C TYR A 16 20.24 57.47 -4.15
N LEU A 17 20.97 56.77 -5.02
CA LEU A 17 22.21 57.29 -5.61
C LEU A 17 21.95 58.58 -6.42
N PHE A 18 20.84 58.65 -7.16
CA PHE A 18 20.47 59.84 -7.93
C PHE A 18 20.16 61.04 -7.04
N ARG A 19 19.52 60.85 -5.87
CA ARG A 19 19.33 61.93 -4.89
C ARG A 19 20.66 62.40 -4.33
N GLN A 20 21.51 61.45 -3.94
CA GLN A 20 22.81 61.76 -3.33
C GLN A 20 23.70 62.54 -4.31
N VAL A 21 23.73 62.18 -5.60
CA VAL A 21 24.57 62.84 -6.62
C VAL A 21 24.11 64.28 -6.92
N ASN A 22 22.83 64.58 -6.71
CA ASN A 22 22.30 65.94 -6.89
C ASN A 22 22.51 66.84 -5.67
N ASP A 23 22.98 66.30 -4.54
CA ASP A 23 23.33 67.11 -3.38
C ASP A 23 24.72 67.76 -3.57
N PRO A 24 24.81 69.11 -3.59
CA PRO A 24 26.04 69.83 -3.96
C PRO A 24 27.14 69.85 -2.88
N PHE A 25 26.96 69.13 -1.77
CA PHE A 25 27.80 69.22 -0.56
C PHE A 25 28.73 68.02 -0.33
N ASN A 26 28.67 66.97 -1.14
CA ASN A 26 29.46 65.74 -0.92
C ASN A 26 30.68 65.66 -1.85
N SER A 27 31.78 65.08 -1.35
CA SER A 27 33.01 64.89 -2.15
C SER A 27 32.91 63.62 -2.99
N ALA A 28 33.68 63.53 -4.09
CA ALA A 28 33.63 62.39 -5.03
C ALA A 28 33.90 61.02 -4.36
N GLU A 29 34.64 60.99 -3.25
CA GLU A 29 34.95 59.77 -2.49
C GLU A 29 33.73 59.21 -1.74
N ASP A 30 32.78 60.06 -1.36
CA ASP A 30 31.55 59.67 -0.63
C ASP A 30 30.58 58.88 -1.53
N TYR A 31 30.76 58.93 -2.85
CA TYR A 31 29.93 58.24 -3.84
C TYR A 31 30.49 56.89 -4.29
N LEU A 32 31.80 56.73 -4.31
CA LEU A 32 32.47 55.55 -4.87
C LEU A 32 32.24 54.29 -4.03
N ILE A 33 32.38 54.42 -2.70
CA ILE A 33 32.23 53.30 -1.76
C ILE A 33 30.80 52.75 -1.74
N PRO A 34 29.73 53.57 -1.63
CA PRO A 34 28.35 53.07 -1.62
C PRO A 34 27.82 52.64 -3.00
N SER A 35 28.34 53.18 -4.10
CA SER A 35 27.90 52.79 -5.46
C SER A 35 28.48 51.44 -5.92
N LEU A 36 29.68 51.09 -5.46
CA LEU A 36 30.36 49.83 -5.78
C LEU A 36 29.52 48.57 -5.50
N PRO A 37 28.92 48.37 -4.30
CA PRO A 37 28.07 47.21 -4.04
C PRO A 37 26.79 47.21 -4.87
N VAL A 38 26.24 48.38 -5.23
CA VAL A 38 25.01 48.48 -6.04
C VAL A 38 25.24 47.99 -7.47
N VAL A 39 26.46 48.14 -8.00
CA VAL A 39 26.83 47.65 -9.34
C VAL A 39 27.35 46.21 -9.28
N LEU A 40 28.15 45.85 -8.27
CA LEU A 40 28.72 44.51 -8.14
C LEU A 40 27.69 43.44 -7.77
N LEU A 41 26.70 43.76 -6.95
CA LEU A 41 25.68 42.81 -6.49
C LEU A 41 24.80 42.28 -7.64
N PRO A 42 24.23 43.08 -8.55
CA PRO A 42 23.45 42.57 -9.69
C PRO A 42 24.32 41.80 -10.68
N LEU A 43 25.56 42.23 -10.92
CA LEU A 43 26.52 41.49 -11.75
C LEU A 43 26.84 40.12 -11.13
N GLY A 44 27.14 40.10 -9.83
CA GLY A 44 27.40 38.88 -9.08
C GLY A 44 26.23 37.90 -9.12
N ILE A 45 25.01 38.37 -8.87
CA ILE A 45 23.79 37.54 -8.97
C ILE A 45 23.59 37.01 -10.39
N TYR A 46 23.82 37.83 -11.42
CA TYR A 46 23.72 37.41 -12.81
C TYR A 46 24.71 36.27 -13.13
N TYR A 47 25.98 36.42 -12.76
CA TYR A 47 27.00 35.39 -12.99
C TYR A 47 26.76 34.12 -12.17
N ILE A 48 26.35 34.24 -10.90
CA ILE A 48 26.00 33.09 -10.06
C ILE A 48 24.83 32.33 -10.67
N ARG A 49 23.76 33.03 -11.08
CA ARG A 49 22.60 32.40 -11.74
C ARG A 49 23.00 31.72 -13.04
N ARG A 50 23.79 32.38 -13.88
CA ARG A 50 24.30 31.81 -15.15
C ARG A 50 25.14 30.56 -14.89
N GLY A 51 26.01 30.60 -13.88
CA GLY A 51 26.83 29.48 -13.44
C GLY A 51 26.01 28.31 -12.91
N LEU A 52 25.01 28.57 -12.06
CA LEU A 52 24.11 27.53 -11.55
C LEU A 52 23.34 26.85 -12.69
N ILE A 53 22.72 27.63 -13.59
CA ILE A 53 21.99 27.05 -14.73
C ILE A 53 22.91 26.17 -15.58
N TYR A 54 24.11 26.65 -15.89
CA TYR A 54 25.09 25.90 -16.65
C TYR A 54 25.54 24.62 -15.93
N PHE A 55 25.78 24.70 -14.61
CA PHE A 55 26.20 23.55 -13.80
C PHE A 55 25.11 22.47 -13.74
N TYR A 56 23.86 22.86 -13.51
CA TYR A 56 22.73 21.92 -13.47
C TYR A 56 22.46 21.31 -14.85
N ASP A 57 22.53 22.09 -15.91
CA ASP A 57 22.40 21.59 -17.29
C ASP A 57 23.53 20.59 -17.63
N MET A 58 24.76 20.91 -17.24
CA MET A 58 25.90 20.02 -17.42
C MET A 58 25.78 18.74 -16.58
N LYS A 59 25.18 18.82 -15.39
CA LYS A 59 24.89 17.65 -14.55
C LYS A 59 23.79 16.78 -15.15
N GLN A 60 22.69 17.40 -15.60
CA GLN A 60 21.56 16.71 -16.22
C GLN A 60 21.99 15.98 -17.49
N LYS A 61 22.80 16.62 -18.34
CA LYS A 61 23.35 16.00 -19.57
C LYS A 61 24.18 14.75 -19.29
N LYS A 62 24.93 14.70 -18.17
CA LYS A 62 25.71 13.52 -17.79
C LYS A 62 24.81 12.34 -17.43
N GLU A 63 23.72 12.60 -16.71
CA GLU A 63 22.75 11.57 -16.31
C GLU A 63 21.98 11.05 -17.54
N GLU A 64 21.53 11.95 -18.42
CA GLU A 64 20.88 11.59 -19.69
C GLU A 64 21.80 10.76 -20.59
N ALA A 65 23.07 11.13 -20.69
CA ALA A 65 24.06 10.38 -21.46
C ALA A 65 24.24 8.95 -20.89
N ASN A 66 24.37 8.81 -19.56
CA ASN A 66 24.52 7.50 -18.92
C ASN A 66 23.28 6.61 -19.14
N LEU A 67 22.07 7.16 -18.98
CA LEU A 67 20.83 6.45 -19.27
C LEU A 67 20.73 6.02 -20.74
N SER A 68 21.23 6.85 -21.67
CA SER A 68 21.26 6.49 -23.09
C SER A 68 22.20 5.32 -23.38
N VAL A 69 23.33 5.21 -22.65
CA VAL A 69 24.28 4.10 -22.77
C VAL A 69 23.68 2.82 -22.20
N LEU A 70 23.14 2.85 -20.97
CA LEU A 70 22.52 1.68 -20.34
C LEU A 70 21.34 1.13 -21.16
N ARG A 71 20.52 2.02 -21.75
CA ARG A 71 19.43 1.61 -22.66
C ARG A 71 19.94 0.95 -23.94
N LYS A 72 21.09 1.41 -24.48
CA LYS A 72 21.72 0.77 -25.65
C LYS A 72 22.24 -0.62 -25.30
N GLU A 73 22.93 -0.77 -24.18
CA GLU A 73 23.40 -2.08 -23.69
C GLU A 73 22.26 -3.07 -23.47
N GLN A 74 21.14 -2.61 -22.88
CA GLN A 74 19.96 -3.46 -22.70
C GLN A 74 19.39 -3.91 -24.05
N LYS A 75 19.28 -3.01 -25.03
CA LYS A 75 18.79 -3.35 -26.38
C LYS A 75 19.72 -4.33 -27.08
N GLU A 76 21.04 -4.13 -26.97
CA GLU A 76 22.04 -5.01 -27.56
C GLU A 76 21.98 -6.42 -26.97
N LYS A 77 21.89 -6.55 -25.64
CA LYS A 77 21.68 -7.86 -24.98
C LYS A 77 20.38 -8.53 -25.41
N ILE A 78 19.30 -7.75 -25.56
CA ILE A 78 18.03 -8.28 -26.07
C ILE A 78 18.21 -8.77 -27.52
N GLU A 79 18.90 -8.03 -28.38
CA GLU A 79 19.18 -8.44 -29.75
C GLU A 79 20.07 -9.69 -29.81
N GLU A 80 21.07 -9.79 -28.95
CA GLU A 80 21.92 -10.97 -28.82
C GLU A 80 21.10 -12.20 -28.41
N LEU A 81 20.23 -12.06 -27.40
CA LEU A 81 19.32 -13.13 -26.97
C LEU A 81 18.32 -13.50 -28.07
N LYS A 82 17.78 -12.53 -28.82
CA LYS A 82 16.90 -12.78 -29.97
C LYS A 82 17.61 -13.55 -31.10
N LYS A 83 18.88 -13.23 -31.37
CA LYS A 83 19.71 -13.96 -32.34
C LYS A 83 19.96 -15.40 -31.87
N LYS A 84 20.38 -15.59 -30.62
CA LYS A 84 20.64 -16.93 -30.04
C LYS A 84 19.40 -17.82 -29.97
N THR A 85 18.23 -17.24 -29.73
CA THR A 85 16.95 -17.96 -29.65
C THR A 85 16.23 -18.08 -30.99
N SER A 86 16.86 -17.65 -32.10
CA SER A 86 16.27 -17.66 -33.45
C SER A 86 14.92 -16.93 -33.56
N TYR A 87 14.66 -15.96 -32.67
CA TYR A 87 13.39 -15.24 -32.52
C TYR A 87 12.92 -14.56 -33.81
N TYR A 88 13.82 -13.92 -34.56
CA TYR A 88 13.46 -13.27 -35.82
C TYR A 88 13.02 -14.27 -36.89
N THR A 89 13.59 -15.47 -36.87
CA THR A 89 13.21 -16.56 -37.79
C THR A 89 11.78 -16.99 -37.50
N THR A 90 11.45 -17.29 -36.24
CA THR A 90 10.10 -17.71 -35.84
C THR A 90 9.08 -16.60 -36.06
N GLN A 91 9.44 -15.34 -35.74
CA GLN A 91 8.58 -14.19 -36.00
C GLN A 91 8.29 -13.99 -37.50
N SER A 92 9.30 -14.12 -38.37
CA SER A 92 9.11 -14.00 -39.82
C SER A 92 8.24 -15.10 -40.43
N LEU A 93 8.20 -16.28 -39.80
CA LEU A 93 7.28 -17.34 -40.21
C LEU A 93 5.85 -16.96 -39.82
N ILE A 94 5.65 -16.56 -38.56
CA ILE A 94 4.32 -16.17 -38.05
C ILE A 94 3.74 -15.03 -38.89
N GLU A 95 4.53 -13.99 -39.18
CA GLU A 95 4.09 -12.83 -39.96
C GLU A 95 3.70 -13.22 -41.38
N ARG A 96 4.44 -14.12 -42.04
CA ARG A 96 4.07 -14.67 -43.35
C ARG A 96 2.74 -15.42 -43.33
N TYR A 97 2.46 -16.19 -42.27
CA TYR A 97 1.15 -16.87 -42.13
C TYR A 97 0.01 -15.91 -41.79
N ASP A 98 0.28 -14.87 -40.99
CA ASP A 98 -0.69 -13.84 -40.63
C ASP A 98 -1.03 -12.94 -41.82
N GLU A 99 -0.06 -12.57 -42.67
CA GLU A 99 -0.31 -11.81 -43.91
C GLU A 99 -1.14 -12.60 -44.91
N VAL A 100 -0.86 -13.89 -45.10
CA VAL A 100 -1.68 -14.77 -45.96
C VAL A 100 -3.09 -14.90 -45.38
N SER A 101 -3.21 -14.97 -44.05
CA SER A 101 -4.50 -15.02 -43.37
C SER A 101 -5.28 -13.70 -43.49
N LYS A 102 -4.59 -12.56 -43.43
CA LYS A 102 -5.17 -11.22 -43.66
C LYS A 102 -5.59 -11.05 -45.12
N LYS A 103 -4.74 -11.42 -46.09
CA LYS A 103 -5.10 -11.39 -47.52
C LYS A 103 -6.33 -12.25 -47.83
N LYS A 104 -6.41 -13.46 -47.27
CA LYS A 104 -7.61 -14.31 -47.40
C LYS A 104 -8.85 -13.69 -46.76
N LYS A 105 -8.72 -13.01 -45.61
CA LYS A 105 -9.83 -12.29 -44.96
C LYS A 105 -10.26 -11.06 -45.78
N ASP A 106 -9.32 -10.33 -46.36
CA ASP A 106 -9.57 -9.15 -47.19
C ASP A 106 -10.17 -9.53 -48.56
N GLU A 107 -9.78 -10.68 -49.12
CA GLU A 107 -10.38 -11.27 -50.33
C GLU A 107 -11.80 -11.79 -50.07
N ALA A 108 -12.04 -12.49 -48.96
CA ALA A 108 -13.38 -12.92 -48.55
C ALA A 108 -14.32 -11.74 -48.20
N ALA A 109 -13.77 -10.65 -47.66
CA ALA A 109 -14.53 -9.41 -47.41
C ALA A 109 -14.84 -8.63 -48.70
N LYS A 110 -14.06 -8.80 -49.77
CA LYS A 110 -14.36 -8.24 -51.09
C LYS A 110 -15.37 -9.07 -51.88
N GLU A 111 -15.40 -10.39 -51.72
CA GLU A 111 -16.40 -11.27 -52.35
C GLU A 111 -17.80 -11.18 -51.70
N SER A 112 -17.89 -10.75 -50.45
CA SER A 112 -19.17 -10.54 -49.73
C SER A 112 -19.72 -9.11 -49.81
N GLY A 113 -19.06 -8.21 -50.56
CA GLY A 113 -19.38 -6.79 -50.65
C GLY A 113 -20.17 -6.34 -51.89
N GLN A 114 -20.63 -7.26 -52.75
CA GLN A 114 -21.54 -6.94 -53.85
C GLN A 114 -23.02 -7.20 -53.51
N ASP A 115 -23.48 -6.80 -52.33
CA ASP A 115 -24.87 -6.35 -52.19
C ASP A 115 -25.06 -5.57 -50.89
N LEU A 116 -26.03 -4.64 -50.91
CA LEU A 116 -26.43 -3.71 -49.83
C LEU A 116 -25.61 -2.41 -49.65
N ARG A 117 -25.88 -1.48 -50.57
CA ARG A 117 -26.39 -0.12 -50.30
C ARG A 117 -26.08 0.49 -48.92
N GLN A 118 -25.12 1.39 -48.92
CA GLN A 118 -25.19 2.76 -48.39
C GLN A 118 -26.45 3.11 -47.56
N ARG A 119 -26.32 3.08 -46.23
CA ARG A 119 -27.14 3.91 -45.33
C ARG A 119 -26.24 4.68 -44.37
N LYS A 120 -26.44 6.00 -44.36
CA LYS A 120 -25.82 6.97 -43.45
C LYS A 120 -26.11 6.59 -41.98
N PRO A 121 -25.18 6.76 -41.04
CA PRO A 121 -25.48 6.62 -39.62
C PRO A 121 -26.21 7.87 -39.10
N VAL A 122 -27.42 7.68 -38.60
CA VAL A 122 -28.11 8.65 -37.73
C VAL A 122 -27.60 8.43 -36.31
N SER A 123 -27.14 9.52 -35.69
CA SER A 123 -26.69 9.61 -34.30
C SER A 123 -27.85 9.49 -33.32
N MET A 124 -27.74 8.61 -32.32
CA MET A 124 -28.48 8.71 -31.05
C MET A 124 -27.55 8.31 -29.89
N PRO A 125 -27.47 9.10 -28.80
CA PRO A 125 -26.66 8.77 -27.63
C PRO A 125 -27.51 7.98 -26.61
N VAL A 126 -27.04 6.81 -26.19
CA VAL A 126 -27.54 6.13 -24.99
C VAL A 126 -26.38 5.81 -24.07
N ASN A 127 -26.38 6.56 -22.97
CA ASN A 127 -25.57 6.41 -21.78
C ASN A 127 -26.06 5.19 -20.97
N ARG A 128 -25.22 4.18 -20.73
CA ARG A 128 -25.37 3.21 -19.63
C ARG A 128 -24.05 2.44 -19.35
N PRO A 129 -23.57 2.39 -18.10
CA PRO A 129 -22.36 1.63 -17.73
C PRO A 129 -22.59 0.12 -17.67
N ILE A 130 -21.56 -0.61 -18.12
CA ILE A 130 -21.45 -2.06 -18.25
C ILE A 130 -20.96 -2.68 -16.91
N PRO A 131 -21.54 -3.78 -16.41
CA PRO A 131 -20.92 -4.60 -15.36
C PRO A 131 -19.84 -5.54 -15.96
N PRO A 132 -18.69 -5.76 -15.29
CA PRO A 132 -17.61 -6.57 -15.86
C PRO A 132 -17.93 -8.06 -15.81
N LEU A 133 -17.85 -8.68 -16.99
CA LEU A 133 -17.94 -10.12 -17.21
C LEU A 133 -16.65 -10.84 -16.75
N GLN A 134 -16.89 -11.92 -16.00
CA GLN A 134 -16.00 -13.03 -15.69
C GLN A 134 -15.01 -13.36 -16.81
N GLN A 135 -13.72 -13.35 -16.47
CA GLN A 135 -12.68 -13.95 -17.31
C GLN A 135 -12.30 -15.32 -16.76
N GLN A 136 -12.64 -16.31 -17.57
CA GLN A 136 -12.34 -17.74 -17.47
C GLN A 136 -10.82 -17.95 -17.41
N GLN A 137 -10.31 -18.55 -16.34
CA GLN A 137 -8.92 -19.02 -16.27
C GLN A 137 -8.88 -20.53 -16.53
N GLN A 138 -8.16 -20.89 -17.60
CA GLN A 138 -7.91 -22.23 -18.08
C GLN A 138 -7.17 -23.09 -17.04
N GLN A 139 -7.67 -24.32 -16.86
CA GLN A 139 -6.98 -25.42 -16.19
C GLN A 139 -5.73 -25.81 -16.98
N GLN A 140 -4.56 -25.77 -16.35
CA GLN A 140 -3.40 -26.55 -16.80
C GLN A 140 -3.34 -27.87 -16.03
N GLN A 141 -3.46 -28.95 -16.78
CA GLN A 141 -3.17 -30.33 -16.37
C GLN A 141 -1.69 -30.46 -15.97
N GLN A 142 -1.41 -31.07 -14.82
CA GLN A 142 -0.09 -31.60 -14.49
C GLN A 142 -0.19 -33.11 -14.29
N GLN A 143 0.65 -33.82 -15.06
CA GLN A 143 0.88 -35.27 -15.02
C GLN A 143 1.67 -35.68 -13.76
N PRO A 144 1.49 -36.89 -13.22
CA PRO A 144 2.22 -37.38 -12.05
C PRO A 144 3.51 -38.11 -12.44
N TYR A 145 4.63 -37.76 -11.81
CA TYR A 145 5.90 -38.51 -11.89
C TYR A 145 6.25 -39.17 -10.55
N PRO A 146 6.84 -40.39 -10.55
CA PRO A 146 7.09 -41.19 -9.36
C PRO A 146 8.34 -40.78 -8.57
N ARG A 147 8.27 -41.08 -7.27
CA ARG A 147 9.13 -40.66 -6.15
C ARG A 147 10.34 -41.59 -6.00
N ALA A 148 11.55 -41.04 -5.89
CA ALA A 148 12.75 -41.76 -5.41
C ALA A 148 13.04 -41.39 -3.94
N PRO A 149 13.57 -42.32 -3.11
CA PRO A 149 13.77 -42.10 -1.68
C PRO A 149 15.10 -41.39 -1.37
N ILE A 150 15.06 -40.45 -0.43
CA ILE A 150 16.24 -39.69 0.06
C ILE A 150 16.67 -40.28 1.41
N PRO A 151 17.98 -40.52 1.66
CA PRO A 151 18.47 -41.08 2.92
C PRO A 151 18.25 -40.18 4.13
N GLN A 152 17.82 -40.80 5.24
CA GLN A 152 17.65 -40.21 6.56
C GLN A 152 19.01 -40.02 7.23
N GLN A 153 19.52 -38.80 7.31
CA GLN A 153 20.53 -38.38 8.30
C GLN A 153 20.69 -36.84 8.30
N ALA A 154 19.66 -36.15 8.80
CA ALA A 154 19.75 -34.77 9.28
C ALA A 154 18.55 -34.44 10.18
N ILE A 155 18.37 -35.23 11.24
CA ILE A 155 17.41 -34.94 12.32
C ILE A 155 18.24 -34.52 13.52
N GLN A 156 18.62 -33.25 13.57
CA GLN A 156 19.02 -32.53 14.79
C GLN A 156 19.28 -31.08 14.40
N ASN A 157 18.22 -30.27 14.46
CA ASN A 157 18.21 -28.80 14.69
C ASN A 157 16.83 -28.24 14.31
N TYR A 158 15.80 -28.62 15.07
CA TYR A 158 14.51 -27.92 15.07
C TYR A 158 14.14 -27.57 16.51
N SER A 159 14.78 -26.53 17.05
CA SER A 159 14.30 -25.83 18.24
C SER A 159 14.74 -24.36 18.16
N ASN A 160 14.29 -23.66 17.13
CA ASN A 160 14.12 -22.21 17.10
C ASN A 160 13.46 -21.79 15.78
N GLN A 161 12.14 -22.00 15.67
CA GLN A 161 11.36 -21.41 14.58
C GLN A 161 9.91 -21.14 15.03
N GLN A 162 9.71 -20.00 15.66
CA GLN A 162 8.46 -19.24 15.57
C GLN A 162 8.79 -17.81 15.12
N LYS A 163 9.12 -17.68 13.84
CA LYS A 163 8.88 -16.43 13.10
C LYS A 163 8.08 -16.80 11.88
N LEU A 164 6.90 -16.20 11.77
CA LEU A 164 5.90 -16.44 10.75
C LEU A 164 6.55 -16.45 9.37
N THR A 165 6.31 -17.54 8.64
CA THR A 165 6.54 -17.68 7.21
C THR A 165 5.68 -16.67 6.45
N GLN A 166 6.25 -15.49 6.23
CA GLN A 166 5.74 -14.54 5.26
C GLN A 166 6.03 -15.13 3.87
N PRO A 167 5.05 -15.22 2.94
CA PRO A 167 5.40 -15.46 1.56
C PRO A 167 6.34 -14.34 1.13
N ASN A 168 7.36 -14.72 0.34
CA ASN A 168 8.42 -13.84 -0.13
C ASN A 168 7.83 -12.76 -1.05
N ILE A 169 7.15 -11.76 -0.47
CA ILE A 169 6.94 -10.48 -1.12
C ILE A 169 8.34 -9.89 -1.20
N LEU A 170 8.82 -9.65 -2.42
CA LEU A 170 10.06 -8.92 -2.68
C LEU A 170 10.15 -7.80 -1.65
N GLN A 171 11.04 -7.96 -0.66
CA GLN A 171 11.39 -6.86 0.23
C GLN A 171 11.96 -5.82 -0.70
N GLN A 172 11.18 -4.79 -1.01
CA GLN A 172 11.73 -3.61 -1.64
C GLN A 172 12.91 -3.21 -0.74
N PRO A 173 14.11 -3.02 -1.30
CA PRO A 173 15.23 -2.54 -0.51
C PRO A 173 14.73 -1.32 0.23
N ARG A 174 14.98 -1.25 1.55
CA ARG A 174 14.56 -0.13 2.38
C ARG A 174 15.24 1.12 1.81
N VAL A 175 14.58 1.79 0.86
CA VAL A 175 15.06 3.02 0.26
C VAL A 175 14.97 4.04 1.38
N GLU A 176 16.12 4.54 1.82
CA GLU A 176 16.18 5.65 2.76
C GLU A 176 15.22 6.75 2.27
N PRO A 177 14.26 7.20 3.11
CA PRO A 177 13.22 8.13 2.66
C PRO A 177 13.89 9.39 2.14
N ARG A 178 13.70 9.66 0.85
CA ARG A 178 14.33 10.79 0.19
C ARG A 178 13.48 12.02 0.47
N TRP A 179 14.11 13.19 0.54
CA TRP A 179 13.39 14.44 0.82
C TRP A 179 12.26 14.74 -0.18
N TYR A 180 12.39 14.23 -1.42
CA TYR A 180 11.37 14.39 -2.46
C TYR A 180 10.20 13.43 -2.30
N ASP A 181 10.33 12.32 -1.58
CA ASP A 181 9.19 11.42 -1.31
C ASP A 181 8.10 12.18 -0.56
N LYS A 182 8.49 13.02 0.41
CA LYS A 182 7.57 13.92 1.14
C LYS A 182 6.88 14.96 0.25
N LEU A 183 7.55 15.41 -0.81
CA LEU A 183 6.99 16.35 -1.77
C LEU A 183 5.97 15.65 -2.69
N VAL A 184 6.29 14.42 -3.11
CA VAL A 184 5.39 13.57 -3.90
C VAL A 184 4.16 13.23 -3.08
N ASP A 185 4.32 12.81 -1.82
CA ASP A 185 3.25 12.53 -0.87
C ASP A 185 2.34 13.76 -0.68
N ALA A 186 2.93 14.95 -0.49
CA ALA A 186 2.18 16.20 -0.37
C ALA A 186 1.45 16.62 -1.66
N LEU A 187 2.00 16.30 -2.84
CA LEU A 187 1.39 16.61 -4.13
C LEU A 187 0.27 15.62 -4.50
N VAL A 188 0.44 14.35 -4.14
CA VAL A 188 -0.55 13.27 -4.33
C VAL A 188 -1.64 13.34 -3.26
N GLY A 189 -1.40 14.03 -2.15
CA GLY A 189 -2.31 14.12 -1.01
C GLY A 189 -2.36 12.84 -0.18
N ASP A 190 -1.41 11.92 -0.41
CA ASP A 190 -1.27 10.68 0.34
C ASP A 190 -0.39 10.99 1.55
N ALA A 191 -1.03 11.26 2.70
CA ALA A 191 -0.29 11.38 3.95
C ALA A 191 0.49 10.07 4.18
N GLY A 192 1.71 10.18 4.73
CA GLY A 192 2.71 9.14 4.68
C GLY A 192 2.29 7.82 5.35
N PRO A 193 3.20 6.83 5.46
CA PRO A 193 2.90 5.54 6.07
C PRO A 193 2.34 5.64 7.51
N GLU A 194 2.51 6.77 8.19
CA GLU A 194 1.98 7.06 9.53
C GLU A 194 0.45 7.18 9.60
N THR A 195 -0.25 7.53 8.52
CA THR A 195 -1.72 7.65 8.51
C THR A 195 -2.43 6.40 7.98
N LYS A 196 -1.69 5.30 7.81
CA LYS A 196 -2.19 4.06 7.23
C LYS A 196 -2.17 2.92 8.25
N TYR A 197 -3.17 2.07 8.19
CA TYR A 197 -3.25 0.86 9.01
C TYR A 197 -2.74 -0.36 8.24
N ALA A 198 -2.11 -1.28 8.97
CA ALA A 198 -1.68 -2.56 8.43
C ALA A 198 -2.86 -3.52 8.23
N LEU A 199 -2.97 -4.13 7.05
CA LEU A 199 -3.94 -5.20 6.77
C LEU A 199 -3.39 -6.54 7.25
N ILE A 200 -3.86 -6.99 8.41
CA ILE A 200 -3.47 -8.26 9.01
C ILE A 200 -4.60 -9.28 8.84
N CYS A 201 -4.27 -10.48 8.36
CA CYS A 201 -5.25 -11.55 8.18
C CYS A 201 -5.66 -12.14 9.53
N ASN A 202 -6.97 -12.29 9.78
CA ASN A 202 -7.48 -12.84 11.05
C ASN A 202 -7.25 -14.37 11.21
N HIS A 203 -6.90 -15.08 10.14
CA HIS A 203 -6.69 -16.54 10.17
C HIS A 203 -5.21 -16.92 10.24
N CYS A 204 -4.38 -16.34 9.37
CA CYS A 204 -2.95 -16.68 9.30
C CYS A 204 -2.01 -15.57 9.81
N PHE A 205 -2.56 -14.44 10.25
CA PHE A 205 -1.80 -13.28 10.77
C PHE A 205 -0.75 -12.71 9.81
N ALA A 206 -0.83 -13.05 8.51
CA ALA A 206 0.03 -12.47 7.49
C ALA A 206 -0.31 -10.98 7.29
N HIS A 207 0.74 -10.18 7.07
CA HIS A 207 0.64 -8.78 6.68
C HIS A 207 0.42 -8.67 5.16
N ASN A 208 -0.67 -8.02 4.74
CA ASN A 208 -1.12 -7.96 3.34
C ASN A 208 -1.06 -6.54 2.74
N GLY A 209 -0.40 -5.59 3.42
CA GLY A 209 -0.22 -4.22 2.94
C GLY A 209 -0.75 -3.16 3.90
N LEU A 210 -0.87 -1.94 3.39
CA LEU A 210 -1.33 -0.76 4.12
C LEU A 210 -2.65 -0.26 3.50
N VAL A 211 -3.53 0.30 4.33
CA VAL A 211 -4.81 0.90 3.91
C VAL A 211 -5.01 2.24 4.62
N LEU A 212 -5.68 3.19 3.95
CA LEU A 212 -6.01 4.48 4.53
C LEU A 212 -6.97 4.32 5.73
N GLN A 213 -6.90 5.24 6.68
CA GLN A 213 -7.75 5.26 7.86
C GLN A 213 -9.25 5.27 7.53
N GLU A 214 -9.66 6.00 6.49
CA GLU A 214 -11.06 6.11 6.07
C GLU A 214 -11.63 4.78 5.53
N GLU A 215 -10.78 3.99 4.87
CA GLU A 215 -11.17 2.73 4.24
C GLU A 215 -11.02 1.53 5.18
N TYR A 216 -10.24 1.67 6.26
CA TYR A 216 -9.87 0.57 7.15
C TYR A 216 -11.08 -0.16 7.77
N ASP A 217 -12.17 0.55 8.06
CA ASP A 217 -13.36 -0.05 8.65
C ASP A 217 -14.25 -0.79 7.65
N THR A 218 -14.22 -0.38 6.38
CA THR A 218 -15.05 -0.90 5.30
C THR A 218 -14.36 -1.93 4.42
N ILE A 219 -13.04 -1.96 4.43
CA ILE A 219 -12.27 -2.86 3.56
C ILE A 219 -12.53 -4.32 3.91
N GLN A 220 -12.75 -5.12 2.87
CA GLN A 220 -12.82 -6.57 2.93
C GLN A 220 -11.87 -7.12 1.87
N TYR A 221 -11.17 -8.20 2.18
CA TYR A 221 -10.19 -8.76 1.25
C TYR A 221 -10.02 -10.26 1.45
N VAL A 222 -9.62 -10.96 0.40
CA VAL A 222 -9.21 -12.37 0.50
C VAL A 222 -7.71 -12.41 0.73
N CYS A 223 -7.26 -13.07 1.79
CA CYS A 223 -5.84 -13.13 2.10
C CYS A 223 -5.08 -13.88 0.98
N PRO A 224 -4.07 -13.29 0.33
CA PRO A 224 -3.28 -13.96 -0.70
C PRO A 224 -2.51 -15.19 -0.18
N VAL A 225 -2.23 -15.24 1.13
CA VAL A 225 -1.46 -16.30 1.79
C VAL A 225 -2.32 -17.53 2.07
N CYS A 226 -3.36 -17.42 2.91
CA CYS A 226 -4.20 -18.55 3.30
C CYS A 226 -5.55 -18.65 2.57
N LYS A 227 -5.84 -17.72 1.65
CA LYS A 227 -7.10 -17.63 0.88
C LYS A 227 -8.37 -17.44 1.72
N GLN A 228 -8.24 -17.13 3.01
CA GLN A 228 -9.39 -16.82 3.86
C GLN A 228 -9.94 -15.42 3.53
N PHE A 229 -11.25 -15.31 3.43
CA PHE A 229 -11.94 -14.01 3.34
C PHE A 229 -11.91 -13.29 4.69
N ASN A 230 -11.37 -12.08 4.70
CA ASN A 230 -11.37 -11.17 5.83
C ASN A 230 -12.49 -10.14 5.65
N PRO A 231 -13.61 -10.28 6.39
CA PRO A 231 -14.74 -9.37 6.28
C PRO A 231 -14.41 -8.00 6.87
N SER A 232 -15.19 -6.97 6.50
CA SER A 232 -15.02 -5.63 7.03
C SER A 232 -15.34 -5.56 8.53
N ARG A 233 -14.77 -4.57 9.22
CA ARG A 233 -15.06 -4.36 10.65
C ARG A 233 -16.51 -3.99 10.87
N LYS A 234 -17.10 -3.20 9.95
CA LYS A 234 -18.52 -2.86 9.99
C LYS A 234 -19.42 -4.08 9.82
N SER A 235 -19.09 -5.03 8.96
CA SER A 235 -19.91 -6.24 8.81
C SER A 235 -19.84 -7.17 10.03
N LYS A 236 -18.72 -7.17 10.79
CA LYS A 236 -18.65 -7.88 12.09
C LYS A 236 -19.55 -7.24 13.16
N GLN A 237 -19.83 -5.95 13.04
CA GLN A 237 -20.73 -5.24 13.97
C GLN A 237 -22.22 -5.44 13.64
N VAL A 238 -22.55 -6.12 12.53
CA VAL A 238 -23.90 -6.61 12.22
C VAL A 238 -24.10 -8.02 12.81
N ILE A 239 -23.64 -8.22 14.05
CA ILE A 239 -24.30 -9.19 14.92
C ILE A 239 -25.46 -8.38 15.52
N PRO A 240 -26.73 -8.77 15.33
CA PRO A 240 -27.85 -8.01 15.87
C PRO A 240 -27.64 -7.82 17.38
N LYS A 241 -27.63 -6.56 17.83
CA LYS A 241 -27.55 -6.15 19.25
C LYS A 241 -28.71 -6.67 20.11
N ASN A 242 -29.69 -7.36 19.51
CA ASN A 242 -30.86 -7.95 20.17
C ASN A 242 -30.56 -9.13 21.11
N ILE A 243 -29.31 -9.40 21.50
CA ILE A 243 -28.99 -10.35 22.59
C ILE A 243 -28.29 -9.64 23.77
N LEU A 244 -28.02 -8.34 23.69
CA LEU A 244 -27.40 -7.58 24.80
C LEU A 244 -28.23 -6.39 25.29
N GLU A 245 -29.46 -6.20 24.80
CA GLU A 245 -30.31 -5.04 25.12
C GLU A 245 -31.54 -5.37 26.01
N GLU A 246 -31.54 -6.48 26.76
CA GLU A 246 -32.64 -6.76 27.72
C GLU A 246 -32.33 -6.51 29.20
N ASN A 247 -31.11 -6.05 29.56
CA ASN A 247 -30.78 -5.74 30.97
C ASN A 247 -30.17 -4.35 31.16
N ASN A 248 -30.81 -3.30 30.63
CA ASN A 248 -30.53 -1.93 31.03
C ASN A 248 -31.82 -1.18 31.39
N THR A 249 -32.44 -1.60 32.50
CA THR A 249 -33.16 -0.67 33.36
C THR A 249 -32.14 -0.05 34.32
N ASP A 250 -31.94 1.26 34.15
CA ASP A 250 -31.46 2.24 35.12
C ASP A 250 -30.75 1.71 36.38
N GLU A 251 -29.44 1.47 36.31
CA GLU A 251 -28.58 1.51 37.49
C GLU A 251 -27.35 2.38 37.26
N LYS A 252 -27.30 3.47 38.03
CA LYS A 252 -26.15 4.34 38.23
C LYS A 252 -24.94 3.49 38.61
N GLU A 253 -23.76 3.82 38.10
CA GLU A 253 -22.48 3.23 38.48
C GLU A 253 -22.34 3.13 40.02
N HIS A 254 -22.58 1.94 40.58
CA HIS A 254 -22.21 1.60 41.94
C HIS A 254 -20.79 1.05 41.90
N LYS A 255 -19.82 1.90 42.25
CA LYS A 255 -18.44 1.47 42.50
C LYS A 255 -18.48 0.58 43.76
N PRO A 256 -18.16 -0.73 43.68
CA PRO A 256 -18.31 -1.62 44.83
C PRO A 256 -17.48 -1.09 46.00
N SER A 257 -18.10 -1.04 47.18
CA SER A 257 -17.40 -0.60 48.37
C SER A 257 -16.33 -1.63 48.75
N GLU A 258 -15.22 -1.18 49.33
CA GLU A 258 -14.08 -2.04 49.71
C GLU A 258 -14.50 -3.23 50.59
N LYS A 259 -15.61 -3.08 51.32
CA LYS A 259 -16.23 -4.11 52.14
C LYS A 259 -16.90 -5.23 51.33
N GLU A 260 -17.55 -4.91 50.21
CA GLU A 260 -18.17 -5.92 49.33
C GLU A 260 -17.11 -6.77 48.63
N ILE A 261 -16.00 -6.14 48.23
CA ILE A 261 -14.85 -6.85 47.65
C ILE A 261 -14.25 -7.80 48.70
N GLU A 262 -14.13 -7.37 49.94
CA GLU A 262 -13.58 -8.19 51.02
C GLU A 262 -14.48 -9.37 51.39
N ASP A 263 -15.81 -9.19 51.33
CA ASP A 263 -16.77 -10.26 51.58
C ASP A 263 -16.79 -11.30 50.44
N VAL A 264 -16.68 -10.86 49.18
CA VAL A 264 -16.52 -11.77 48.03
C VAL A 264 -15.22 -12.56 48.13
N ILE A 265 -14.11 -11.93 48.55
CA ILE A 265 -12.83 -12.61 48.76
C ILE A 265 -12.94 -13.64 49.90
N LYS A 266 -13.66 -13.33 50.98
CA LYS A 266 -13.91 -14.29 52.07
C LYS A 266 -14.76 -15.48 51.59
N GLN A 267 -15.77 -15.23 50.76
CA GLN A 267 -16.60 -16.29 50.17
C GLN A 267 -15.76 -17.22 49.29
N LEU A 268 -14.95 -16.66 48.39
CA LEU A 268 -14.07 -17.43 47.50
C LEU A 268 -13.03 -18.25 48.27
N LYS A 269 -12.48 -17.71 49.36
CA LYS A 269 -11.55 -18.46 50.22
C LYS A 269 -12.23 -19.66 50.88
N LYS A 270 -13.47 -19.52 51.34
CA LYS A 270 -14.23 -20.63 51.92
C LYS A 270 -14.53 -21.72 50.89
N GLU A 271 -14.91 -21.34 49.66
CA GLU A 271 -15.15 -22.31 48.57
C GLU A 271 -13.87 -23.08 48.21
N VAL A 272 -12.73 -22.39 48.13
CA VAL A 272 -11.44 -23.05 47.83
C VAL A 272 -11.05 -24.03 48.94
N GLU A 273 -11.27 -23.68 50.21
CA GLU A 273 -10.98 -24.57 51.35
C GLU A 273 -11.93 -25.79 51.38
N GLU A 274 -13.19 -25.62 50.99
CA GLU A 274 -14.16 -26.70 50.87
C GLU A 274 -13.82 -27.64 49.69
N ASP A 275 -13.41 -27.08 48.55
CA ASP A 275 -12.93 -27.83 47.40
C ASP A 275 -11.65 -28.62 47.73
N GLU A 276 -10.73 -28.06 48.52
CA GLU A 276 -9.54 -28.79 49.00
C GLU A 276 -9.92 -29.96 49.92
N LYS A 277 -10.86 -29.77 50.85
CA LYS A 277 -11.35 -30.86 51.73
C LYS A 277 -12.01 -31.99 50.95
N LYS A 278 -12.67 -31.68 49.83
CA LYS A 278 -13.28 -32.66 48.91
C LYS A 278 -12.26 -33.27 47.92
N GLY A 279 -10.98 -32.94 48.02
CA GLY A 279 -9.92 -33.46 47.14
C GLY A 279 -9.96 -32.90 45.72
N LEU A 280 -10.65 -31.78 45.49
CA LEU A 280 -10.86 -31.13 44.19
C LEU A 280 -9.74 -30.11 43.91
N ASN A 281 -8.50 -30.61 43.94
CA ASN A 281 -7.28 -29.82 43.79
C ASN A 281 -6.95 -29.40 42.34
N THR A 282 -7.59 -30.01 41.33
CA THR A 282 -7.42 -29.61 39.92
C THR A 282 -8.70 -29.06 39.31
N ILE A 283 -8.55 -28.15 38.33
CA ILE A 283 -9.67 -27.55 37.58
C ILE A 283 -10.54 -28.63 36.93
N ALA A 284 -9.93 -29.69 36.39
CA ALA A 284 -10.63 -30.81 35.78
C ALA A 284 -11.46 -31.62 36.79
N SER A 285 -11.04 -31.69 38.06
CA SER A 285 -11.80 -32.34 39.12
C SER A 285 -13.03 -31.51 39.52
N ARG A 286 -12.88 -30.19 39.66
CA ARG A 286 -14.00 -29.28 39.98
C ARG A 286 -15.06 -29.25 38.90
N VAL A 287 -14.65 -29.20 37.64
CA VAL A 287 -15.59 -29.20 36.50
C VAL A 287 -16.37 -30.52 36.44
N ARG A 288 -15.71 -31.66 36.69
CA ARG A 288 -16.40 -32.95 36.74
C ARG A 288 -17.39 -33.02 37.91
N HIS A 289 -17.02 -32.54 39.09
CA HIS A 289 -17.90 -32.54 40.26
C HIS A 289 -19.12 -31.63 40.08
N ARG A 290 -18.98 -30.45 39.45
CA ARG A 290 -20.14 -29.60 39.12
C ARG A 290 -21.05 -30.25 38.09
N ARG A 291 -20.48 -31.00 37.14
CA ARG A 291 -21.24 -31.69 36.09
C ARG A 291 -22.03 -32.89 36.63
N SER A 292 -21.47 -33.66 37.58
CA SER A 292 -22.19 -34.73 38.27
C SER A 292 -23.28 -34.19 39.19
N ALA A 293 -23.00 -33.11 39.95
CA ALA A 293 -24.02 -32.48 40.78
C ALA A 293 -25.21 -31.92 39.98
N ASN A 294 -24.98 -31.50 38.73
CA ASN A 294 -26.04 -30.99 37.86
C ASN A 294 -26.83 -32.10 37.16
N SER A 295 -26.23 -33.28 36.92
CA SER A 295 -26.97 -34.43 36.39
C SER A 295 -27.87 -35.07 37.45
N ASP A 296 -27.44 -35.07 38.72
CA ASP A 296 -28.23 -35.63 39.82
C ASP A 296 -29.46 -34.74 40.15
N ALA A 297 -29.43 -33.45 39.78
CA ALA A 297 -30.56 -32.53 39.94
C ALA A 297 -31.60 -32.61 38.81
N GLU A 298 -31.21 -33.05 37.61
CA GLU A 298 -32.14 -33.22 36.49
C GLU A 298 -33.00 -34.50 36.62
N ASP A 299 -32.51 -35.53 37.33
CA ASP A 299 -33.27 -36.76 37.56
C ASP A 299 -34.31 -36.65 38.70
N THR A 300 -34.16 -35.69 39.63
CA THR A 300 -35.15 -35.46 40.70
C THR A 300 -36.40 -34.71 40.24
N ASP A 301 -36.34 -34.00 39.11
CA ASP A 301 -37.46 -33.21 38.59
C ASP A 301 -38.41 -34.03 37.69
N ASN A 302 -38.10 -35.30 37.44
CA ASN A 302 -38.85 -36.17 36.52
C ASN A 302 -39.65 -37.29 37.20
N GLU A 303 -39.65 -37.39 38.53
CA GLU A 303 -40.45 -38.39 39.28
C GLU A 303 -41.81 -37.85 39.82
N ASP A 304 -42.10 -36.56 39.68
CA ASP A 304 -43.39 -35.96 40.09
C ASP A 304 -44.29 -35.57 38.89
N LYS A 305 -44.43 -36.45 37.90
CA LYS A 305 -45.44 -36.34 36.84
C LYS A 305 -46.15 -37.64 36.49
#